data_AF-Q3MCN4-F1
#
_entry.id   AF-Q3MCN4-F1
#
_cell.length_a   1.000
_cell.length_b   1.000
_cell.length_c   1.000
_cell.angle_alpha   90.00
_cell.angle_beta   90.00
_cell.angle_gamma   90.00
#
_symmetry.space_group_name_H-M   'P 1'
#
loop_
_entity.id
_entity.type
_entity.pdbx_description
1 polymer ?
#
loop_
_entity_poly.entity_id
_entity_poly.type
_entity_poly.pdbx_seq_one_letter_code
_entity_poly.pdbx_strand_id
1 'polypeptide(L)'
;MKILLVEDDVITATLLREVLTAEYYTVELATDGQNGLTLATLSNFDLILLDLLIPKLDGINLCRQLRAQGIQKPILLLTAKDQSADVVKGLDAGADDYVTKPYDISELLARIRALLRRGKTELIPNLLSWENLDVNVISAEVTYKGQPISLSPKEYSLLGLFLRNPQRIFSRSEIIDRLWSIDATPSEGAVTNLIKDLRQKLKMVGMSAELLETVYGLGYRLKMPPQTQDGEQSRKTDGLRKTKNQTAIAAINKTIERYKDTFAQRVTLLERAEQALHTGQLLPELRQEASNEAHKLAGTLGSFGYETGSKLARAIEHLLMRDENLALEDAVQLSELIGQLKEALSQSPISFTIEQLEPVPLPLVLVINDESFANQLKIEAAVWGVRIEVALNWESYQQSFSQFPKVILLKINGQKSSQKSLKLLEQLKQQFPNTPILVIAEQDNLMQRVAVARLGVQRFLTKPTNTEVFQVITQMLAQFQGSQGKVMVIDDDPVMLDILSNLLKPWGLAVKTLQNPQKFWETLITTTPDLLMIDLEMPTYSGIDLCRVVRQDSHWGNVPILVVTVHTDIKSIQQVFAAGADDFIGKPVVGPELITRVINRINRSRLQQKLKT
;
A
#
# COMPACT_ATOMS: atom_id res chain seq x y z
N MET A 1 3.35 -10.03 -20.72
CA MET A 1 2.88 -10.21 -19.33
C MET A 1 1.38 -10.46 -19.39
N LYS A 2 0.84 -11.29 -18.50
CA LYS A 2 -0.58 -11.69 -18.54
C LYS A 2 -1.37 -10.96 -17.46
N ILE A 3 -2.43 -10.25 -17.83
CA ILE A 3 -3.32 -9.50 -16.95
C ILE A 3 -4.68 -10.18 -16.91
N LEU A 4 -5.22 -10.40 -15.71
CA LEU A 4 -6.63 -10.75 -15.54
C LEU A 4 -7.43 -9.46 -15.39
N LEU A 5 -8.37 -9.22 -16.29
CA LEU A 5 -9.34 -8.12 -16.21
C LEU A 5 -10.67 -8.67 -15.69
N VAL A 6 -11.14 -8.16 -14.55
CA VAL A 6 -12.44 -8.52 -13.97
C VAL A 6 -13.35 -7.29 -14.03
N GLU A 7 -14.26 -7.28 -15.01
CA GLU A 7 -15.13 -6.14 -15.36
C GLU A 7 -16.39 -6.70 -16.03
N ASP A 8 -17.57 -6.34 -15.52
CA ASP A 8 -18.85 -6.82 -16.01
C ASP A 8 -19.45 -5.93 -17.11
N ASP A 9 -19.10 -4.64 -17.13
CA ASP A 9 -19.51 -3.75 -18.20
C ASP A 9 -18.76 -4.08 -19.51
N VAL A 10 -19.50 -4.56 -20.51
CA VAL A 10 -18.95 -5.06 -21.78
C VAL A 10 -18.17 -3.98 -22.54
N ILE A 11 -18.63 -2.73 -22.48
CA ILE A 11 -18.01 -1.61 -23.21
C ILE A 11 -16.66 -1.29 -22.57
N THR A 12 -16.66 -1.13 -21.25
CA THR A 12 -15.50 -0.86 -20.40
C THR A 12 -14.46 -1.98 -20.52
N ALA A 13 -14.91 -3.24 -20.44
CA ALA A 13 -14.06 -4.42 -20.61
C ALA A 13 -13.40 -4.47 -22.00
N THR A 14 -14.16 -4.16 -23.06
CA THR A 14 -13.64 -4.16 -24.43
C THR A 14 -12.59 -3.08 -24.65
N LEU A 15 -12.89 -1.84 -24.20
CA LEU A 15 -11.96 -0.71 -24.26
C LEU A 15 -10.64 -1.03 -23.54
N LEU A 16 -10.72 -1.49 -22.29
CA LEU A 16 -9.54 -1.83 -21.50
C LEU A 16 -8.73 -2.96 -22.15
N ARG A 17 -9.41 -3.97 -22.70
CA ARG A 17 -8.73 -5.07 -23.40
C ARG A 17 -7.95 -4.55 -24.61
N GLU A 18 -8.54 -3.68 -25.42
CA GLU A 18 -7.88 -3.09 -26.61
C GLU A 18 -6.65 -2.25 -26.22
N VAL A 19 -6.81 -1.35 -25.26
CA VAL A 19 -5.73 -0.49 -24.75
C VAL A 19 -4.56 -1.33 -24.21
N LEU A 20 -4.85 -2.31 -23.35
CA LEU A 20 -3.81 -3.16 -22.75
C LEU A 20 -3.14 -4.06 -23.79
N THR A 21 -3.89 -4.55 -24.78
CA THR A 21 -3.33 -5.37 -25.87
C THR A 21 -2.42 -4.53 -26.78
N ALA A 22 -2.76 -3.26 -27.03
CA ALA A 22 -1.91 -2.33 -27.77
C ALA A 22 -0.58 -2.07 -27.06
N GLU A 23 -0.57 -2.10 -25.73
CA GLU A 23 0.62 -2.04 -24.87
C GLU A 23 1.31 -3.41 -24.69
N TYR A 24 1.03 -4.35 -25.58
CA TYR A 24 1.64 -5.70 -25.63
C TYR A 24 1.37 -6.58 -24.39
N TYR A 25 0.29 -6.31 -23.64
CA TYR A 25 -0.19 -7.21 -22.59
C TYR A 25 -1.10 -8.30 -23.16
N THR A 26 -1.03 -9.50 -22.59
CA THR A 26 -2.03 -10.55 -22.82
C THR A 26 -3.12 -10.38 -21.78
N VAL A 27 -4.37 -10.15 -22.22
CA VAL A 27 -5.51 -9.90 -21.31
C VAL A 27 -6.47 -11.08 -21.34
N GLU A 28 -6.82 -11.58 -20.16
CA GLU A 28 -7.89 -12.56 -19.95
C GLU A 28 -9.06 -11.84 -19.27
N LEU A 29 -10.30 -12.04 -19.75
CA LEU A 29 -11.48 -11.34 -19.25
C LEU A 29 -12.34 -12.25 -18.36
N ALA A 30 -12.74 -11.73 -17.20
CA ALA A 30 -13.78 -12.28 -16.35
C ALA A 30 -14.90 -11.24 -16.18
N THR A 31 -16.14 -11.65 -16.41
CA THR A 31 -17.31 -10.76 -16.34
C THR A 31 -18.02 -10.77 -14.98
N ASP A 32 -17.51 -11.53 -14.02
CA ASP A 32 -18.03 -11.56 -12.65
C ASP A 32 -16.94 -12.03 -11.68
N GLY A 33 -17.11 -11.74 -10.38
CA GLY A 33 -16.06 -12.02 -9.40
C GLY A 33 -15.86 -13.50 -9.11
N GLN A 34 -16.85 -14.36 -9.34
CA GLN A 34 -16.70 -15.80 -9.14
C GLN A 34 -15.83 -16.40 -10.25
N ASN A 35 -16.06 -15.99 -11.51
CA ASN A 35 -15.20 -16.34 -12.63
C ASN A 35 -13.79 -15.76 -12.45
N GLY A 36 -13.70 -14.51 -11.99
CA GLY A 36 -12.43 -13.85 -11.66
C GLY A 36 -11.62 -14.63 -10.62
N LEU A 37 -12.27 -15.12 -9.55
CA LEU A 37 -11.64 -15.99 -8.56
C LEU A 37 -11.14 -17.29 -9.18
N THR A 38 -12.00 -17.98 -9.92
CA THR A 38 -11.67 -19.25 -10.56
C THR A 38 -10.47 -19.12 -11.49
N LEU A 39 -10.46 -18.11 -12.37
CA LEU A 39 -9.35 -17.85 -13.28
C LEU A 39 -8.07 -17.53 -12.51
N ALA A 40 -8.13 -16.65 -11.51
CA ALA A 40 -6.97 -16.26 -10.71
C ALA A 40 -6.34 -17.42 -9.93
N THR A 41 -7.13 -18.43 -9.55
CA THR A 41 -6.64 -19.64 -8.88
C THR A 41 -6.07 -20.66 -9.87
N LEU A 42 -6.65 -20.80 -11.07
CA LEU A 42 -6.27 -21.83 -12.05
C LEU A 42 -5.14 -21.40 -12.99
N SER A 43 -4.99 -20.10 -13.24
CA SER A 43 -4.02 -19.54 -14.18
C SER A 43 -3.06 -18.58 -13.51
N ASN A 44 -1.86 -18.45 -14.09
CA ASN A 44 -0.83 -17.58 -13.54
C ASN A 44 -0.87 -16.19 -14.19
N PHE A 45 -1.32 -15.20 -13.44
CA PHE A 45 -1.34 -13.80 -13.88
C PHE A 45 -0.20 -12.99 -13.27
N ASP A 46 0.23 -11.94 -13.96
CA ASP A 46 1.22 -10.98 -13.50
C ASP A 46 0.58 -9.79 -12.76
N LEU A 47 -0.68 -9.46 -13.06
CA LEU A 47 -1.52 -8.44 -12.41
C LEU A 47 -3.00 -8.84 -12.55
N ILE A 48 -3.82 -8.47 -11.56
CA ILE A 48 -5.28 -8.52 -11.62
C ILE A 48 -5.80 -7.07 -11.62
N LEU A 49 -6.53 -6.69 -12.67
CA LEU A 49 -7.28 -5.45 -12.76
C LEU A 49 -8.74 -5.75 -12.40
N LEU A 50 -9.26 -5.12 -11.34
CA LEU A 50 -10.48 -5.56 -10.69
C LEU A 50 -11.45 -4.41 -10.45
N ASP A 51 -12.60 -4.42 -11.11
CA ASP A 51 -13.69 -3.52 -10.73
C ASP A 51 -14.30 -3.90 -9.37
N LEU A 52 -14.61 -2.90 -8.57
CA LEU A 52 -15.30 -3.05 -7.30
C LEU A 52 -16.74 -3.53 -7.48
N LEU A 53 -17.45 -2.98 -8.48
CA LEU A 53 -18.89 -3.17 -8.65
C LEU A 53 -19.19 -4.27 -9.67
N ILE A 54 -18.79 -5.49 -9.35
CA ILE A 54 -19.02 -6.68 -10.20
C ILE A 54 -20.03 -7.65 -9.55
N PRO A 55 -20.81 -8.40 -10.35
CA PRO A 55 -21.83 -9.30 -9.84
C PRO A 55 -21.25 -10.57 -9.21
N LYS A 56 -22.11 -11.30 -8.49
CA LYS A 56 -21.88 -12.58 -7.78
C LYS A 56 -20.91 -12.50 -6.59
N LEU A 57 -19.74 -11.88 -6.77
CA LEU A 57 -18.73 -11.66 -5.74
C LEU A 57 -18.10 -10.28 -5.99
N ASP A 58 -18.39 -9.30 -5.14
CA ASP A 58 -17.87 -7.94 -5.33
C ASP A 58 -16.33 -7.89 -5.24
N GLY A 59 -15.74 -6.84 -5.82
CA GLY A 59 -14.29 -6.72 -5.94
C GLY A 59 -13.54 -6.71 -4.60
N ILE A 60 -14.12 -6.18 -3.53
CA ILE A 60 -13.49 -6.16 -2.20
C ILE A 60 -13.46 -7.59 -1.63
N ASN A 61 -14.59 -8.30 -1.68
CA ASN A 61 -14.65 -9.69 -1.22
C ASN A 61 -13.81 -10.63 -2.09
N LEU A 62 -13.77 -10.43 -3.41
CA LEU A 62 -12.86 -11.15 -4.29
C LEU A 62 -11.40 -10.92 -3.89
N CYS A 63 -10.98 -9.67 -3.69
CA CYS A 63 -9.64 -9.32 -3.24
C CYS A 63 -9.29 -10.05 -1.93
N ARG A 64 -10.18 -10.00 -0.93
CA ARG A 64 -9.99 -10.67 0.36
C ARG A 64 -9.84 -12.19 0.21
N GLN A 65 -10.65 -12.82 -0.64
CA GLN A 65 -10.57 -14.26 -0.89
C GLN A 65 -9.28 -14.66 -1.60
N LEU A 66 -8.84 -13.90 -2.62
CA LEU A 66 -7.56 -14.12 -3.29
C LEU A 66 -6.41 -14.08 -2.29
N ARG A 67 -6.41 -13.09 -1.38
CA ARG A 67 -5.40 -12.98 -0.32
C ARG A 67 -5.47 -14.12 0.69
N ALA A 68 -6.68 -14.53 1.09
CA ALA A 68 -6.87 -15.67 1.98
C ALA A 68 -6.37 -17.00 1.38
N GLN A 69 -6.43 -17.15 0.05
CA GLN A 69 -5.86 -18.28 -0.69
C GLN A 69 -4.34 -18.16 -0.91
N GLY A 70 -3.70 -17.11 -0.38
CA GLY A 70 -2.26 -16.89 -0.53
C GLY A 70 -1.84 -16.33 -1.89
N ILE A 71 -2.79 -15.89 -2.74
CA ILE A 71 -2.48 -15.26 -4.02
C ILE A 71 -1.92 -13.87 -3.75
N GLN A 72 -0.60 -13.70 -3.97
CA GLN A 72 0.13 -12.44 -3.73
C GLN A 72 0.32 -11.61 -5.00
N LYS A 73 -0.40 -11.91 -6.08
CA LYS A 73 -0.31 -11.16 -7.35
C LYS A 73 -0.78 -9.71 -7.16
N PRO A 74 -0.15 -8.72 -7.82
CA PRO A 74 -0.62 -7.35 -7.77
C PRO A 74 -2.10 -7.23 -8.13
N ILE A 75 -2.89 -6.55 -7.30
CA ILE A 75 -4.32 -6.25 -7.55
C ILE A 75 -4.49 -4.73 -7.65
N LEU A 76 -4.91 -4.24 -8.81
CA LEU A 76 -5.29 -2.85 -9.04
C LEU A 76 -6.81 -2.74 -9.08
N LEU A 77 -7.39 -1.96 -8.15
CA LEU A 77 -8.84 -1.76 -8.10
C LEU A 77 -9.28 -0.66 -9.06
N LEU A 78 -10.39 -0.87 -9.76
CA LEU A 78 -11.12 0.16 -10.49
C LEU A 78 -12.34 0.54 -9.62
N THR A 79 -12.45 1.80 -9.23
CA THR A 79 -13.49 2.27 -8.29
C THR A 79 -14.21 3.48 -8.85
N ALA A 80 -15.50 3.67 -8.58
CA ALA A 80 -16.15 4.95 -8.86
C ALA A 80 -15.57 6.07 -7.96
N LYS A 81 -15.63 7.32 -8.44
CA LYS A 81 -15.38 8.52 -7.63
C LYS A 81 -16.45 8.57 -6.53
N ASP A 82 -16.03 8.74 -5.25
CA ASP A 82 -16.81 9.31 -4.12
C ASP A 82 -16.75 8.61 -2.74
N GLN A 83 -15.92 7.60 -2.47
CA GLN A 83 -15.71 7.18 -1.07
C GLN A 83 -14.26 6.83 -0.76
N SER A 84 -13.58 7.73 -0.03
CA SER A 84 -12.36 7.40 0.73
C SER A 84 -12.54 6.11 1.54
N ALA A 85 -13.76 5.83 2.01
CA ALA A 85 -14.10 4.61 2.72
C ALA A 85 -13.96 3.33 1.87
N ASP A 86 -14.38 3.32 0.60
CA ASP A 86 -14.32 2.10 -0.23
C ASP A 86 -12.92 1.85 -0.77
N VAL A 87 -12.16 2.92 -1.05
CA VAL A 87 -10.72 2.85 -1.30
C VAL A 87 -10.00 2.22 -0.09
N VAL A 88 -10.26 2.74 1.12
CA VAL A 88 -9.65 2.21 2.34
C VAL A 88 -10.04 0.75 2.55
N LYS A 89 -11.32 0.39 2.42
CA LYS A 89 -11.79 -1.01 2.52
C LYS A 89 -11.12 -1.92 1.50
N GLY A 90 -10.95 -1.45 0.26
CA GLY A 90 -10.29 -2.20 -0.81
C GLY A 90 -8.81 -2.44 -0.53
N LEU A 91 -8.09 -1.40 -0.09
CA LEU A 91 -6.68 -1.51 0.29
C LEU A 91 -6.49 -2.37 1.56
N ASP A 92 -7.40 -2.26 2.54
CA ASP A 92 -7.42 -3.08 3.77
C ASP A 92 -7.76 -4.55 3.47
N ALA A 93 -8.57 -4.80 2.43
CA ALA A 93 -8.82 -6.16 1.92
C ALA A 93 -7.58 -6.77 1.24
N GLY A 94 -6.55 -5.97 0.99
CA GLY A 94 -5.25 -6.38 0.46
C GLY A 94 -5.02 -6.00 -1.00
N ALA A 95 -5.80 -5.07 -1.55
CA ALA A 95 -5.49 -4.48 -2.84
C ALA A 95 -4.19 -3.68 -2.78
N ASP A 96 -3.50 -3.59 -3.91
CA ASP A 96 -2.20 -2.97 -3.97
C ASP A 96 -2.23 -1.52 -4.40
N ASP A 97 -3.22 -1.12 -5.18
CA ASP A 97 -3.45 0.26 -5.58
C ASP A 97 -4.89 0.38 -6.14
N TYR A 98 -5.32 1.59 -6.48
CA TYR A 98 -6.61 1.83 -7.14
C TYR A 98 -6.53 2.93 -8.21
N VAL A 99 -7.53 2.95 -9.10
CA VAL A 99 -7.81 4.04 -10.05
C VAL A 99 -9.30 4.38 -10.00
N THR A 100 -9.61 5.68 -9.94
CA THR A 100 -11.00 6.15 -9.97
C THR A 100 -11.57 6.21 -11.39
N LYS A 101 -12.82 5.76 -11.57
CA LYS A 101 -13.65 5.91 -12.77
C LYS A 101 -14.28 7.32 -12.77
N PRO A 102 -14.34 8.04 -13.92
CA PRO A 102 -13.73 7.66 -15.21
C PRO A 102 -12.20 7.74 -15.12
N TYR A 103 -11.51 6.69 -15.58
CA TYR A 103 -10.06 6.59 -15.46
C TYR A 103 -9.35 7.22 -16.64
N ASP A 104 -8.27 7.94 -16.35
CA ASP A 104 -7.31 8.35 -17.36
C ASP A 104 -6.48 7.13 -17.79
N ILE A 105 -6.47 6.86 -19.10
CA ILE A 105 -5.78 5.69 -19.66
C ILE A 105 -4.27 5.75 -19.40
N SER A 106 -3.69 6.95 -19.43
CA SER A 106 -2.28 7.15 -19.20
C SER A 106 -1.88 6.89 -17.74
N GLU A 107 -2.70 7.35 -16.78
CA GLU A 107 -2.56 7.05 -15.35
C GLU A 107 -2.69 5.55 -15.08
N LEU A 108 -3.73 4.92 -15.64
CA LEU A 108 -3.98 3.48 -15.51
C LEU A 108 -2.76 2.67 -15.95
N LEU A 109 -2.24 2.95 -17.15
CA LEU A 109 -1.05 2.27 -17.68
C LEU A 109 0.20 2.53 -16.83
N ALA A 110 0.36 3.73 -16.27
CA ALA A 110 1.49 4.05 -15.40
C ALA A 110 1.46 3.24 -14.11
N ARG A 111 0.29 3.13 -13.46
CA ARG A 111 0.11 2.32 -12.25
C ARG A 111 0.29 0.83 -12.52
N ILE A 112 -0.20 0.34 -13.66
CA ILE A 112 0.03 -1.03 -14.12
C ILE A 112 1.53 -1.32 -14.24
N ARG A 113 2.30 -0.44 -14.91
CA ARG A 113 3.75 -0.58 -15.03
C ARG A 113 4.45 -0.57 -13.66
N ALA A 114 4.06 0.34 -12.76
CA ALA A 114 4.62 0.42 -11.42
C ALA A 114 4.36 -0.86 -10.60
N LEU A 115 3.16 -1.42 -10.68
CA LEU A 115 2.80 -2.67 -10.00
C LEU A 115 3.53 -3.89 -10.56
N LEU A 116 3.69 -3.96 -11.88
CA LEU A 116 4.39 -5.08 -12.55
C LEU A 116 5.90 -5.08 -12.27
N ARG A 117 6.51 -3.91 -12.04
CA ARG A 117 7.93 -3.79 -11.66
C ARG A 117 8.21 -4.42 -10.29
N ARG A 118 7.26 -4.32 -9.36
CA ARG A 118 7.41 -4.77 -7.94
C ARG A 118 7.57 -6.28 -7.74
N GLY A 119 7.43 -7.12 -8.78
CA GLY A 119 7.43 -8.58 -8.64
C GLY A 119 8.77 -9.29 -8.87
N LYS A 120 9.87 -8.58 -9.21
CA LYS A 120 11.15 -9.21 -9.57
C LYS A 120 12.31 -8.61 -8.77
N THR A 121 13.12 -9.51 -8.19
CA THR A 121 14.29 -9.23 -7.35
C THR A 121 15.45 -8.58 -8.08
N GLU A 122 15.58 -8.90 -9.36
CA GLU A 122 16.53 -8.26 -10.22
C GLU A 122 15.89 -6.96 -10.66
N LEU A 123 16.60 -5.84 -10.47
CA LEU A 123 16.32 -4.58 -11.15
C LEU A 123 15.96 -4.95 -12.59
N ILE A 124 14.69 -4.94 -12.98
CA ILE A 124 14.34 -4.99 -14.39
C ILE A 124 14.69 -3.58 -14.83
N PRO A 125 15.85 -3.33 -15.44
CA PRO A 125 16.14 -1.99 -15.86
C PRO A 125 15.10 -1.67 -16.94
N ASN A 126 14.74 -0.39 -17.09
CA ASN A 126 13.87 0.02 -18.20
C ASN A 126 14.45 -0.46 -19.55
N LEU A 127 15.74 -0.78 -19.57
CA LEU A 127 16.49 -1.48 -20.60
C LEU A 127 16.85 -2.91 -20.13
N LEU A 128 16.27 -3.94 -20.73
CA LEU A 128 16.71 -5.32 -20.54
C LEU A 128 17.84 -5.62 -21.51
N SER A 129 19.04 -5.91 -21.01
CA SER A 129 20.22 -6.11 -21.84
C SER A 129 20.73 -7.55 -21.81
N TRP A 130 21.19 -8.04 -22.96
CA TRP A 130 21.95 -9.29 -23.10
C TRP A 130 23.04 -9.10 -24.16
N GLU A 131 24.30 -9.12 -23.75
CA GLU A 131 25.43 -8.65 -24.58
C GLU A 131 25.17 -7.25 -25.15
N ASN A 132 25.05 -7.12 -26.48
CA ASN A 132 24.76 -5.86 -27.17
C ASN A 132 23.27 -5.73 -27.57
N LEU A 133 22.40 -6.62 -27.09
CA LEU A 133 20.96 -6.55 -27.29
C LEU A 133 20.34 -5.78 -26.14
N ASP A 134 19.55 -4.77 -26.45
CA ASP A 134 18.84 -3.93 -25.50
C ASP A 134 17.35 -3.92 -25.82
N VAL A 135 16.50 -4.12 -24.82
CA VAL A 135 15.04 -4.07 -24.94
C VAL A 135 14.50 -3.01 -23.98
N ASN A 136 13.98 -1.92 -24.53
CA ASN A 136 13.33 -0.88 -23.76
C ASN A 136 11.88 -1.31 -23.43
N VAL A 137 11.58 -1.44 -22.14
CA VAL A 137 10.27 -1.87 -21.63
C VAL A 137 9.23 -0.74 -21.68
N ILE A 138 9.67 0.51 -21.73
CA ILE A 138 8.78 1.69 -21.79
C ILE A 138 8.37 1.98 -23.24
N SER A 139 9.33 2.05 -24.17
CA SER A 139 9.05 2.33 -25.58
C SER A 139 8.70 1.08 -26.41
N ALA A 140 8.82 -0.11 -25.83
CA ALA A 140 8.76 -1.40 -26.52
C ALA A 140 9.77 -1.54 -27.67
N GLU A 141 10.84 -0.73 -27.68
CA GLU A 141 11.89 -0.79 -28.69
C GLU A 141 12.92 -1.87 -28.37
N VAL A 142 13.41 -2.53 -29.41
CA VAL A 142 14.48 -3.53 -29.31
C VAL A 142 15.61 -3.09 -30.22
N THR A 143 16.83 -3.02 -29.70
CA THR A 143 18.02 -2.62 -30.46
C THR A 143 19.15 -3.62 -30.26
N TYR A 144 19.97 -3.86 -31.29
CA TYR A 144 21.22 -4.60 -31.17
C TYR A 144 22.37 -3.74 -31.68
N LYS A 145 23.38 -3.49 -30.84
CA LYS A 145 24.47 -2.53 -31.09
C LYS A 145 23.94 -1.14 -31.51
N GLY A 146 22.85 -0.71 -30.87
CA GLY A 146 22.15 0.55 -31.18
C GLY A 146 21.30 0.55 -32.46
N GLN A 147 21.25 -0.55 -33.23
CA GLN A 147 20.41 -0.66 -34.44
C GLN A 147 19.04 -1.27 -34.10
N PRO A 148 17.91 -0.65 -34.49
CA PRO A 148 16.58 -1.14 -34.14
C PRO A 148 16.24 -2.47 -34.83
N ILE A 149 15.55 -3.35 -34.09
CA ILE A 149 15.06 -4.65 -34.52
C ILE A 149 13.53 -4.63 -34.48
N SER A 150 12.89 -4.88 -35.63
CA SER A 150 11.43 -4.98 -35.69
C SER A 150 10.96 -6.38 -35.30
N LEU A 151 10.30 -6.48 -34.16
CA LEU A 151 9.69 -7.72 -33.65
C LEU A 151 8.17 -7.61 -33.70
N SER A 152 7.51 -8.74 -33.94
CA SER A 152 6.06 -8.88 -33.74
C SER A 152 5.73 -8.87 -32.24
N PRO A 153 4.48 -8.59 -31.85
CA PRO A 153 4.04 -8.59 -30.45
C PRO A 153 4.39 -9.86 -29.67
N LYS A 154 4.28 -11.03 -30.32
CA LYS A 154 4.59 -12.33 -29.71
C LYS A 154 6.09 -12.57 -29.61
N GLU A 155 6.87 -12.16 -30.60
CA GLU A 155 8.34 -12.23 -30.53
C GLU A 155 8.88 -11.31 -29.42
N TYR A 156 8.35 -10.09 -29.32
CA TYR A 156 8.68 -9.16 -28.23
C TYR A 156 8.32 -9.75 -26.86
N SER A 157 7.10 -10.29 -26.73
CA SER A 157 6.64 -10.92 -25.48
C SER A 157 7.50 -12.13 -25.09
N LEU A 158 7.91 -12.94 -26.07
CA LEU A 158 8.79 -14.09 -25.88
C LEU A 158 10.18 -13.65 -25.43
N LEU A 159 10.76 -12.65 -26.11
CA LEU A 159 12.06 -12.09 -25.77
C LEU A 159 12.05 -11.53 -24.34
N GLY A 160 11.04 -10.74 -24.00
CA GLY A 160 10.84 -10.19 -22.66
C GLY A 160 10.59 -11.26 -21.60
N LEU A 161 9.97 -12.39 -21.93
CA LEU A 161 9.82 -13.52 -21.01
C LEU A 161 11.19 -14.09 -20.60
N PHE A 162 12.07 -14.35 -21.56
CA PHE A 162 13.38 -14.93 -21.28
C PHE A 162 14.35 -13.95 -20.62
N LEU A 163 14.44 -12.70 -21.12
CA LEU A 163 15.32 -11.69 -20.55
C LEU A 163 15.01 -11.38 -19.08
N ARG A 164 13.74 -11.49 -18.67
CA ARG A 164 13.33 -11.27 -17.27
C ARG A 164 13.38 -12.52 -16.38
N ASN A 165 13.80 -13.66 -16.92
CA ASN A 165 13.91 -14.91 -16.18
C ASN A 165 15.19 -15.64 -16.62
N PRO A 166 16.37 -15.05 -16.40
CA PRO A 166 17.63 -15.66 -16.79
C PRO A 166 17.78 -17.03 -16.15
N GLN A 167 18.38 -17.97 -16.87
CA GLN A 167 18.65 -19.34 -16.42
C GLN A 167 17.43 -20.24 -16.12
N ARG A 168 16.19 -19.73 -16.18
CA ARG A 168 14.98 -20.54 -16.03
C ARG A 168 14.66 -21.30 -17.33
N ILE A 169 14.32 -22.58 -17.20
CA ILE A 169 13.77 -23.38 -18.30
C ILE A 169 12.26 -23.15 -18.35
N PHE A 170 11.74 -22.89 -19.55
CA PHE A 170 10.30 -22.85 -19.82
C PHE A 170 9.93 -23.95 -20.81
N SER A 171 8.96 -24.79 -20.42
CA SER A 171 8.34 -25.77 -21.31
C SER A 171 7.44 -25.10 -22.36
N ARG A 172 7.09 -25.82 -23.44
CA ARG A 172 6.23 -25.26 -24.50
C ARG A 172 4.85 -24.88 -23.97
N SER A 173 4.27 -25.72 -23.10
CA SER A 173 3.00 -25.44 -22.42
C SER A 173 3.10 -24.21 -21.51
N GLU A 174 4.15 -24.07 -20.69
CA GLU A 174 4.33 -22.86 -19.86
C GLU A 174 4.50 -21.58 -20.69
N ILE A 175 5.15 -21.65 -21.85
CA ILE A 175 5.27 -20.51 -22.76
C ILE A 175 3.90 -20.19 -23.34
N ILE A 176 3.11 -21.21 -23.71
CA ILE A 176 1.73 -21.04 -24.17
C ILE A 176 0.88 -20.32 -23.13
N ASP A 177 0.87 -20.83 -21.89
CA ASP A 177 0.06 -20.31 -20.80
C ASP A 177 0.34 -18.84 -20.50
N ARG A 178 1.60 -18.41 -20.69
CA ARG A 178 2.06 -17.05 -20.40
C ARG A 178 1.86 -16.07 -21.55
N LEU A 179 1.97 -16.53 -22.80
CA LEU A 179 1.93 -15.65 -23.97
C LEU A 179 0.56 -15.59 -24.62
N TRP A 180 -0.28 -16.62 -24.50
CA TRP A 180 -1.60 -16.67 -25.15
C TRP A 180 -2.74 -16.62 -24.12
N SER A 181 -3.88 -16.06 -24.56
CA SER A 181 -5.16 -16.16 -23.84
C SER A 181 -5.75 -17.55 -24.03
N ILE A 182 -6.65 -17.94 -23.12
CA ILE A 182 -7.27 -19.28 -23.15
C ILE A 182 -7.98 -19.52 -24.50
N ASP A 183 -8.70 -18.50 -24.98
CA ASP A 183 -9.47 -18.56 -26.23
C ASP A 183 -8.61 -18.61 -27.50
N ALA A 184 -7.31 -18.30 -27.42
CA ALA A 184 -6.39 -18.26 -28.55
C ALA A 184 -5.20 -19.22 -28.37
N THR A 185 -5.40 -20.31 -27.62
CA THR A 185 -4.36 -21.28 -27.30
C THR A 185 -3.87 -22.01 -28.56
N PRO A 186 -2.60 -21.84 -28.96
CA PRO A 186 -2.08 -22.46 -30.18
C PRO A 186 -1.57 -23.88 -29.89
N SER A 187 -1.18 -24.60 -30.95
CA SER A 187 -0.43 -25.86 -30.81
C SER A 187 0.99 -25.60 -30.29
N GLU A 188 1.61 -26.60 -29.65
CA GLU A 188 3.02 -26.51 -29.21
C GLU A 188 4.00 -26.24 -30.37
N GLY A 189 3.63 -26.61 -31.60
CA GLY A 189 4.39 -26.29 -32.81
C GLY A 189 4.52 -24.79 -33.06
N ALA A 190 3.53 -23.98 -32.65
CA ALA A 190 3.57 -22.53 -32.78
C ALA A 190 4.68 -21.89 -31.93
N VAL A 191 4.96 -22.44 -30.74
CA VAL A 191 6.09 -22.00 -29.90
C VAL A 191 7.41 -22.25 -30.61
N THR A 192 7.53 -23.40 -31.28
CA THR A 192 8.75 -23.76 -32.03
C THR A 192 8.98 -22.81 -33.20
N ASN A 193 7.93 -22.44 -33.93
CA ASN A 193 8.00 -21.45 -35.01
C ASN A 193 8.37 -20.06 -34.46
N LEU A 194 7.73 -19.62 -33.37
CA LEU A 194 8.01 -18.31 -32.76
C LEU A 194 9.47 -18.19 -32.29
N ILE A 195 10.04 -19.26 -31.70
CA ILE A 195 11.46 -19.32 -31.33
C ILE A 195 12.36 -19.26 -32.57
N LYS A 196 11.99 -19.98 -33.64
CA LYS A 196 12.74 -19.99 -34.90
C LYS A 196 12.78 -18.60 -35.54
N ASP A 197 11.63 -17.92 -35.61
CA ASP A 197 11.49 -16.61 -36.23
C ASP A 197 12.28 -15.54 -35.45
N LEU A 198 12.18 -15.55 -34.12
CA LEU A 198 12.98 -14.68 -33.25
C LEU A 198 14.49 -14.89 -33.46
N ARG A 199 14.96 -16.14 -33.50
CA ARG A 199 16.38 -16.47 -33.76
C ARG A 199 16.83 -15.98 -35.13
N GLN A 200 15.99 -16.11 -36.15
CA GLN A 200 16.32 -15.68 -37.50
C GLN A 200 16.48 -14.15 -37.57
N LYS A 201 15.57 -13.40 -36.96
CA LYS A 201 15.64 -11.93 -36.91
C LYS A 201 16.88 -11.43 -36.15
N LEU A 202 17.22 -12.06 -35.02
CA LEU A 202 18.43 -11.72 -34.28
C LEU A 202 19.72 -12.01 -35.08
N LYS A 203 19.76 -13.12 -35.84
CA LYS A 203 20.89 -13.41 -36.73
C LYS A 203 21.03 -12.41 -37.87
N MET A 204 19.93 -11.96 -38.45
CA MET A 204 19.95 -10.99 -39.57
C MET A 204 20.62 -9.66 -39.19
N VAL A 205 20.53 -9.25 -37.92
CA VAL A 205 21.18 -8.03 -37.43
C VAL A 205 22.61 -8.26 -36.92
N GLY A 206 23.20 -9.43 -37.20
CA GLY A 206 24.60 -9.73 -36.90
C GLY A 206 24.84 -10.25 -35.47
N MET A 207 23.83 -10.81 -34.83
CA MET A 207 24.02 -11.57 -33.58
C MET A 207 24.52 -12.99 -33.90
N SER A 208 25.78 -13.26 -33.57
CA SER A 208 26.40 -14.58 -33.74
C SER A 208 26.14 -15.51 -32.56
N ALA A 209 25.93 -14.95 -31.37
CA ALA A 209 25.64 -15.70 -30.16
C ALA A 209 24.18 -16.18 -30.13
N GLU A 210 23.98 -17.46 -29.77
CA GLU A 210 22.63 -18.03 -29.68
C GLU A 210 22.00 -17.69 -28.33
N LEU A 211 21.19 -16.62 -28.30
CA LEU A 211 20.50 -16.09 -27.11
C LEU A 211 19.70 -17.15 -26.34
N LEU A 212 18.85 -17.90 -27.06
CA LEU A 212 17.96 -18.91 -26.50
C LEU A 212 18.49 -20.28 -26.84
N GLU A 213 18.76 -21.11 -25.84
CA GLU A 213 19.12 -22.52 -26.03
C GLU A 213 17.89 -23.43 -25.96
N THR A 214 17.94 -24.51 -26.72
CA THR A 214 16.95 -25.59 -26.65
C THR A 214 17.46 -26.65 -25.69
N VAL A 215 16.74 -26.89 -24.58
CA VAL A 215 17.00 -27.97 -23.64
C VAL A 215 16.12 -29.15 -24.04
N TYR A 216 16.70 -30.13 -24.73
CA TYR A 216 15.97 -31.26 -25.30
C TYR A 216 15.10 -31.97 -24.25
N GLY A 217 13.83 -32.20 -24.60
CA GLY A 217 12.83 -32.84 -23.73
C GLY A 217 12.23 -31.93 -22.65
N LEU A 218 12.81 -30.76 -22.37
CA LEU A 218 12.39 -29.89 -21.27
C LEU A 218 11.86 -28.52 -21.73
N GLY A 219 12.40 -27.96 -22.82
CA GLY A 219 11.94 -26.68 -23.36
C GLY A 219 13.08 -25.75 -23.75
N TYR A 220 12.98 -24.48 -23.38
CA TYR A 220 13.92 -23.42 -23.78
C TYR A 220 14.43 -22.62 -22.57
N ARG A 221 15.65 -22.08 -22.68
CA ARG A 221 16.28 -21.26 -21.63
C ARG A 221 17.14 -20.14 -22.26
N LEU A 222 17.31 -19.03 -21.54
CA LEU A 222 18.26 -17.96 -21.89
C LEU A 222 19.70 -18.39 -21.55
N LYS A 223 20.65 -18.28 -22.50
CA LYS A 223 22.07 -18.54 -22.23
C LYS A 223 22.67 -17.46 -21.33
N MET A 224 23.63 -17.82 -20.48
CA MET A 224 24.41 -16.84 -19.73
C MET A 224 25.35 -16.07 -20.68
N PRO A 225 25.50 -14.75 -20.54
CA PRO A 225 26.58 -14.03 -21.20
C PRO A 225 27.93 -14.51 -20.64
N PRO A 226 28.98 -14.65 -21.46
CA PRO A 226 30.31 -15.04 -21.00
C PRO A 226 30.86 -14.03 -19.98
N GLN A 227 31.29 -14.50 -18.81
CA GLN A 227 31.76 -13.67 -17.69
C GLN A 227 33.13 -13.02 -17.98
N THR A 228 33.23 -11.71 -17.78
CA THR A 228 34.49 -11.03 -17.42
C THR A 228 34.57 -10.94 -15.89
N GLN A 229 35.65 -11.48 -15.32
CA GLN A 229 35.91 -11.53 -13.87
C GLN A 229 36.25 -10.14 -13.32
N ASP A 230 35.66 -9.76 -12.17
CA ASP A 230 36.39 -9.17 -11.05
C ASP A 230 35.54 -9.05 -9.77
N GLY A 231 36.04 -9.66 -8.68
CA GLY A 231 36.10 -9.04 -7.35
C GLY A 231 34.94 -9.19 -6.35
N GLU A 232 34.76 -10.37 -5.74
CA GLU A 232 34.10 -10.50 -4.43
C GLU A 232 35.06 -10.11 -3.29
N GLN A 233 34.57 -9.42 -2.25
CA GLN A 233 35.06 -9.62 -0.88
C GLN A 233 33.98 -9.30 0.17
N SER A 234 33.68 -10.32 0.97
CA SER A 234 32.66 -10.41 2.02
C SER A 234 33.25 -10.07 3.40
N ARG A 235 32.48 -9.43 4.31
CA ARG A 235 32.74 -9.45 5.76
C ARG A 235 31.46 -9.51 6.61
N LYS A 236 31.61 -10.26 7.71
CA LYS A 236 30.64 -10.89 8.62
C LYS A 236 30.04 -9.97 9.71
N THR A 237 28.93 -10.47 10.26
CA THR A 237 28.09 -10.10 11.42
C THR A 237 28.81 -10.05 12.78
N ASP A 238 28.34 -9.23 13.76
CA ASP A 238 27.44 -9.62 14.89
C ASP A 238 27.38 -8.57 16.05
N GLY A 239 26.25 -8.51 16.80
CA GLY A 239 26.24 -8.19 18.25
C GLY A 239 25.72 -6.84 18.86
N LEU A 240 24.60 -6.95 19.62
CA LEU A 240 24.21 -6.27 20.90
C LEU A 240 23.34 -4.98 20.96
N ARG A 241 22.16 -5.16 21.58
CA ARG A 241 21.19 -4.17 22.12
C ARG A 241 21.65 -3.57 23.46
N LYS A 242 21.32 -2.29 23.74
CA LYS A 242 20.41 -1.83 24.83
C LYS A 242 20.38 -0.28 25.04
N THR A 243 19.14 0.22 25.15
CA THR A 243 18.59 1.33 25.99
C THR A 243 19.21 2.73 26.00
N LYS A 244 18.37 3.73 25.66
CA LYS A 244 17.77 4.70 26.62
C LYS A 244 16.79 5.63 25.90
N ASN A 245 15.51 5.55 26.26
CA ASN A 245 14.45 6.50 25.90
C ASN A 245 13.84 7.05 27.19
N GLN A 246 13.98 8.35 27.39
CA GLN A 246 13.14 9.18 28.28
C GLN A 246 13.38 10.63 27.85
N THR A 247 12.50 11.20 27.00
CA THR A 247 12.31 12.67 26.83
C THR A 247 11.27 13.12 25.78
N ALA A 248 10.48 12.25 25.15
CA ALA A 248 9.64 12.69 24.02
C ALA A 248 8.27 13.30 24.36
N ILE A 249 7.75 13.15 25.59
CA ILE A 249 6.33 13.49 25.88
C ILE A 249 6.14 14.91 26.44
N ALA A 250 7.21 15.60 26.85
CA ALA A 250 7.14 17.05 27.14
C ALA A 250 7.13 17.92 25.86
N ALA A 251 7.39 17.32 24.68
CA ALA A 251 7.56 18.05 23.43
C ALA A 251 6.23 18.37 22.73
N ILE A 252 5.27 17.45 22.71
CA ILE A 252 4.07 17.55 21.85
C ILE A 252 3.07 18.59 22.37
N ASN A 253 2.81 18.63 23.69
CA ASN A 253 1.92 19.65 24.27
C ASN A 253 2.53 21.07 24.25
N LYS A 254 3.86 21.17 24.13
CA LYS A 254 4.56 22.45 23.99
C LYS A 254 4.55 22.99 22.55
N THR A 255 4.32 22.11 21.57
CA THR A 255 4.28 22.45 20.15
C THR A 255 2.93 23.05 19.74
N ILE A 256 1.81 22.56 20.27
CA ILE A 256 0.46 23.05 19.93
C ILE A 256 0.22 24.48 20.43
N GLU A 257 0.65 24.81 21.65
CA GLU A 257 0.57 26.18 22.18
C GLU A 257 1.50 27.16 21.42
N ARG A 258 2.58 26.66 20.82
CA ARG A 258 3.57 27.50 20.11
C ARG A 258 3.10 27.98 18.73
N TYR A 259 2.12 27.31 18.11
CA TYR A 259 1.67 27.63 16.73
C TYR A 259 0.29 28.31 16.66
N LYS A 260 -0.43 28.47 17.78
CA LYS A 260 -1.68 29.26 17.83
C LYS A 260 -1.47 30.71 17.40
N ASP A 261 -0.37 31.31 17.84
CA ASP A 261 0.02 32.68 17.44
C ASP A 261 0.27 32.79 15.93
N THR A 262 0.78 31.73 15.30
CA THR A 262 1.01 31.67 13.85
C THR A 262 -0.29 31.62 13.06
N PHE A 263 -1.33 30.92 13.54
CA PHE A 263 -2.64 30.92 12.89
C PHE A 263 -3.34 32.27 13.02
N ALA A 264 -3.25 32.91 14.19
CA ALA A 264 -3.80 34.24 14.41
C ALA A 264 -3.18 35.28 13.45
N GLN A 265 -1.85 35.27 13.30
CA GLN A 265 -1.13 36.16 12.37
C GLN A 265 -1.56 35.99 10.91
N ARG A 266 -1.80 34.75 10.46
CA ARG A 266 -2.25 34.46 9.09
C ARG A 266 -3.68 34.92 8.85
N VAL A 267 -4.56 34.76 9.86
CA VAL A 267 -5.93 35.29 9.79
C VAL A 267 -5.94 36.82 9.74
N THR A 268 -5.05 37.51 10.46
CA THR A 268 -4.92 38.97 10.39
C THR A 268 -4.61 39.47 8.96
N LEU A 269 -3.86 38.70 8.17
CA LEU A 269 -3.57 39.05 6.79
C LEU A 269 -4.82 38.90 5.89
N LEU A 270 -5.65 37.89 6.14
CA LEU A 270 -6.95 37.73 5.47
C LEU A 270 -7.91 38.88 5.82
N GLU A 271 -7.94 39.31 7.09
CA GLU A 271 -8.73 40.47 7.54
C GLU A 271 -8.28 41.78 6.88
N ARG A 272 -6.97 41.96 6.66
CA ARG A 272 -6.45 43.12 5.94
C ARG A 272 -6.89 43.14 4.48
N ALA A 273 -6.91 41.99 3.82
CA ALA A 273 -7.41 41.87 2.45
C ALA A 273 -8.92 42.12 2.39
N GLU A 274 -9.68 41.63 3.37
CA GLU A 274 -11.11 41.89 3.50
C GLU A 274 -11.45 43.37 3.70
N GLN A 275 -10.70 44.08 4.55
CA GLN A 275 -10.88 45.53 4.75
C GLN A 275 -10.53 46.33 3.50
N ALA A 276 -9.44 45.96 2.80
CA ALA A 276 -9.05 46.60 1.55
C ALA A 276 -10.08 46.34 0.44
N LEU A 277 -10.73 45.17 0.44
CA LEU A 277 -11.80 44.87 -0.49
C LEU A 277 -13.06 45.70 -0.20
N HIS A 278 -13.42 45.88 1.07
CA HIS A 278 -14.55 46.72 1.49
C HIS A 278 -14.40 48.21 1.10
N THR A 279 -13.17 48.72 1.10
CA THR A 279 -12.89 50.11 0.71
C THR A 279 -12.62 50.29 -0.79
N GLY A 280 -12.65 49.20 -1.57
CA GLY A 280 -12.36 49.21 -3.01
C GLY A 280 -10.88 49.43 -3.34
N GLN A 281 -9.98 49.12 -2.41
CA GLN A 281 -8.53 49.36 -2.50
C GLN A 281 -7.69 48.07 -2.44
N LEU A 282 -8.28 46.91 -2.78
CA LEU A 282 -7.55 45.64 -2.76
C LEU A 282 -6.51 45.60 -3.89
N LEU A 283 -5.24 45.77 -3.53
CA LEU A 283 -4.10 45.68 -4.45
C LEU A 283 -3.86 44.22 -4.88
N PRO A 284 -3.41 43.97 -6.13
CA PRO A 284 -3.12 42.62 -6.62
C PRO A 284 -2.09 41.85 -5.79
N GLU A 285 -1.09 42.55 -5.25
CA GLU A 285 -0.05 41.96 -4.39
C GLU A 285 -0.65 41.45 -3.07
N LEU A 286 -1.44 42.29 -2.39
CA LEU A 286 -2.13 41.92 -1.14
C LEU A 286 -3.15 40.79 -1.37
N ARG A 287 -3.81 40.79 -2.53
CA ARG A 287 -4.72 39.72 -2.95
C ARG A 287 -3.99 38.38 -3.11
N GLN A 288 -2.83 38.39 -3.76
CA GLN A 288 -2.01 37.19 -3.94
C GLN A 288 -1.44 36.68 -2.61
N GLU A 289 -0.97 37.59 -1.74
CA GLU A 289 -0.49 37.23 -0.40
C GLU A 289 -1.59 36.59 0.44
N ALA A 290 -2.80 37.16 0.44
CA ALA A 290 -3.95 36.62 1.15
C ALA A 290 -4.37 35.24 0.59
N SER A 291 -4.34 35.07 -0.73
CA SER A 291 -4.60 33.76 -1.35
C SER A 291 -3.58 32.70 -0.92
N ASN A 292 -2.30 33.05 -0.89
CA ASN A 292 -1.22 32.14 -0.49
C ASN A 292 -1.34 31.77 1.00
N GLU A 293 -1.75 32.70 1.87
CA GLU A 293 -1.98 32.39 3.28
C GLU A 293 -3.23 31.56 3.53
N ALA A 294 -4.31 31.78 2.76
CA ALA A 294 -5.48 30.92 2.75
C ALA A 294 -5.14 29.47 2.33
N HIS A 295 -4.30 29.29 1.30
CA HIS A 295 -3.79 27.99 0.86
C HIS A 295 -3.01 27.26 1.97
N LYS A 296 -2.10 27.97 2.65
CA LYS A 296 -1.32 27.39 3.75
C LYS A 296 -2.19 27.08 4.97
N LEU A 297 -3.18 27.91 5.29
CA LEU A 297 -4.16 27.66 6.35
C LEU A 297 -5.01 26.42 6.02
N ALA A 298 -5.46 26.27 4.77
CA ALA A 298 -6.21 25.09 4.33
C ALA A 298 -5.43 23.78 4.55
N GLY A 299 -4.13 23.77 4.20
CA GLY A 299 -3.26 22.61 4.40
C GLY A 299 -2.96 22.33 5.88
N THR A 300 -2.61 23.36 6.64
CA THR A 300 -2.20 23.22 8.05
C THR A 300 -3.38 22.85 8.95
N LEU A 301 -4.53 23.52 8.83
CA LEU A 301 -5.71 23.26 9.67
C LEU A 301 -6.31 21.86 9.43
N GLY A 302 -6.28 21.38 8.19
CA GLY A 302 -6.72 20.03 7.86
C GLY A 302 -5.86 18.96 8.53
N SER A 303 -4.59 19.27 8.78
CA SER A 303 -3.60 18.36 9.37
C SER A 303 -3.61 18.35 10.90
N PHE A 304 -4.18 19.37 11.55
CA PHE A 304 -4.35 19.45 13.01
C PHE A 304 -5.77 19.04 13.46
N GLY A 305 -6.59 18.47 12.58
CA GLY A 305 -7.94 18.01 12.90
C GLY A 305 -9.01 19.12 12.91
N TYR A 306 -8.70 20.31 12.40
CA TYR A 306 -9.66 21.41 12.20
C TYR A 306 -10.30 21.30 10.81
N GLU A 307 -11.07 20.23 10.57
CA GLU A 307 -11.69 19.96 9.26
C GLU A 307 -12.55 21.12 8.76
N THR A 308 -13.32 21.75 9.65
CA THR A 308 -14.15 22.92 9.33
C THR A 308 -13.28 24.12 8.97
N GLY A 309 -12.21 24.39 9.74
CA GLY A 309 -11.27 25.47 9.45
C GLY A 309 -10.53 25.29 8.13
N SER A 310 -10.15 24.05 7.77
CA SER A 310 -9.53 23.73 6.49
C SER A 310 -10.46 24.03 5.30
N LYS A 311 -11.74 23.64 5.40
CA LYS A 311 -12.76 23.91 4.37
C LYS A 311 -13.01 25.40 4.19
N LEU A 312 -13.09 26.15 5.29
CA LEU A 312 -13.29 27.60 5.28
C LEU A 312 -12.09 28.33 4.65
N ALA A 313 -10.86 27.92 4.98
CA ALA A 313 -9.66 28.49 4.37
C ALA A 313 -9.56 28.23 2.85
N ARG A 314 -10.01 27.06 2.37
CA ARG A 314 -10.11 26.80 0.91
C ARG A 314 -11.17 27.65 0.22
N ALA A 315 -12.30 27.88 0.87
CA ALA A 315 -13.35 28.74 0.32
C ALA A 315 -12.83 30.19 0.15
N ILE A 316 -12.04 30.67 1.13
CA ILE A 316 -11.38 31.98 1.06
C ILE A 316 -10.35 32.03 -0.07
N GLU A 317 -9.51 30.99 -0.21
CA GLU A 317 -8.54 30.87 -1.31
C GLU A 317 -9.22 30.95 -2.68
N HIS A 318 -10.27 30.15 -2.89
CA HIS A 318 -11.01 30.13 -4.16
C HIS A 318 -11.69 31.46 -4.47
N LEU A 319 -12.21 32.17 -3.46
CA LEU A 319 -12.80 33.48 -3.64
C LEU A 319 -11.73 34.50 -4.09
N LEU A 320 -10.56 34.47 -3.45
CA LEU A 320 -9.45 35.38 -3.77
C LEU A 320 -8.77 35.08 -5.11
N MET A 321 -8.84 33.86 -5.66
CA MET A 321 -8.23 33.49 -6.95
C MET A 321 -9.07 33.77 -8.21
N ARG A 322 -10.32 34.27 -8.09
CA ARG A 322 -11.17 34.51 -9.27
C ARG A 322 -10.58 35.56 -10.24
N ASP A 323 -10.57 35.31 -11.54
CA ASP A 323 -10.02 36.27 -12.53
C ASP A 323 -10.83 37.59 -12.67
N GLU A 324 -12.01 37.67 -12.07
CA GLU A 324 -12.88 38.85 -12.11
C GLU A 324 -12.53 39.89 -11.04
N ASN A 325 -12.94 41.15 -11.29
CA ASN A 325 -12.88 42.20 -10.26
C ASN A 325 -13.89 41.86 -9.16
N LEU A 326 -13.39 41.58 -7.96
CA LEU A 326 -14.21 41.27 -6.79
C LEU A 326 -15.12 42.45 -6.44
N ALA A 327 -16.41 42.17 -6.25
CA ALA A 327 -17.43 43.15 -5.94
C ALA A 327 -17.60 43.36 -4.42
N LEU A 328 -18.37 44.38 -4.04
CA LEU A 328 -18.75 44.61 -2.63
C LEU A 328 -19.49 43.42 -2.01
N GLU A 329 -20.20 42.62 -2.82
CA GLU A 329 -20.85 41.38 -2.37
C GLU A 329 -19.83 40.29 -2.01
N ASP A 330 -18.71 40.18 -2.73
CA ASP A 330 -17.61 39.27 -2.40
C ASP A 330 -16.90 39.68 -1.10
N ALA A 331 -16.89 40.99 -0.78
CA ALA A 331 -16.36 41.51 0.48
C ALA A 331 -17.17 41.01 1.68
N VAL A 332 -18.50 41.05 1.58
CA VAL A 332 -19.41 40.53 2.61
C VAL A 332 -19.23 39.02 2.79
N GLN A 333 -19.14 38.26 1.68
CA GLN A 333 -18.90 36.82 1.72
C GLN A 333 -17.54 36.47 2.33
N LEU A 334 -16.49 37.23 2.00
CA LEU A 334 -15.15 37.06 2.56
C LEU A 334 -15.15 37.33 4.08
N SER A 335 -15.86 38.37 4.53
CA SER A 335 -16.04 38.70 5.95
C SER A 335 -16.71 37.56 6.73
N GLU A 336 -17.76 36.98 6.16
CA GLU A 336 -18.48 35.85 6.76
C GLU A 336 -17.58 34.61 6.89
N LEU A 337 -16.84 34.26 5.83
CA LEU A 337 -15.93 33.12 5.83
C LEU A 337 -14.78 33.28 6.83
N ILE A 338 -14.22 34.49 6.96
CA ILE A 338 -13.17 34.80 7.94
C ILE A 338 -13.73 34.72 9.36
N GLY A 339 -14.95 35.22 9.59
CA GLY A 339 -15.65 35.11 10.87
C GLY A 339 -15.84 33.67 11.31
N GLN A 340 -16.38 32.82 10.44
CA GLN A 340 -16.56 31.39 10.69
C GLN A 340 -15.22 30.66 10.90
N LEU A 341 -14.18 31.06 10.17
CA LEU A 341 -12.84 30.49 10.32
C LEU A 341 -12.27 30.80 11.72
N LYS A 342 -12.43 32.02 12.22
CA LYS A 342 -12.00 32.41 13.58
C LYS A 342 -12.75 31.65 14.66
N GLU A 343 -14.05 31.44 14.48
CA GLU A 343 -14.85 30.64 15.39
C GLU A 343 -14.38 29.18 15.41
N ALA A 344 -14.14 28.58 14.24
CA ALA A 344 -13.61 27.22 14.13
C ALA A 344 -12.22 27.07 14.77
N LEU A 345 -11.38 28.10 14.73
CA LEU A 345 -10.05 28.13 15.37
C LEU A 345 -10.11 28.34 16.89
N SER A 346 -11.23 28.86 17.41
CA SER A 346 -11.44 29.09 18.85
C SER A 346 -11.96 27.85 19.58
N GLN A 347 -12.49 26.86 18.85
CA GLN A 347 -12.94 25.59 19.40
C GLN A 347 -11.74 24.65 19.58
N SER A 348 -11.64 23.94 20.72
CA SER A 348 -10.55 22.96 20.90
C SER A 348 -10.68 21.81 19.89
N PRO A 349 -9.57 21.28 19.34
CA PRO A 349 -9.61 20.11 18.49
C PRO A 349 -10.15 18.96 19.33
N ILE A 350 -10.97 18.09 18.73
CA ILE A 350 -11.57 16.93 19.40
C ILE A 350 -10.48 16.21 20.19
N SER A 351 -10.56 16.33 21.52
CA SER A 351 -9.57 15.76 22.42
C SER A 351 -9.79 14.26 22.46
N PHE A 352 -8.81 13.50 22.00
CA PHE A 352 -8.71 12.09 22.38
C PHE A 352 -8.42 12.04 23.87
N THR A 353 -9.47 11.80 24.68
CA THR A 353 -9.29 11.40 26.06
C THR A 353 -8.82 9.95 26.06
N ILE A 354 -7.55 9.71 26.35
CA ILE A 354 -7.06 8.38 26.70
C ILE A 354 -6.69 8.42 28.18
N GLU A 355 -7.48 7.69 28.94
CA GLU A 355 -7.28 7.44 30.36
C GLU A 355 -5.89 6.83 30.62
N GLN A 356 -5.40 7.14 31.82
CA GLN A 356 -4.12 6.79 32.41
C GLN A 356 -3.71 5.33 32.16
N LEU A 357 -2.45 5.10 31.76
CA LEU A 357 -1.85 3.76 31.73
C LEU A 357 -0.57 3.71 32.57
N GLU A 358 -0.77 3.14 33.76
CA GLU A 358 0.10 2.25 34.52
C GLU A 358 0.98 1.31 33.65
N PRO A 359 2.04 0.69 34.22
CA PRO A 359 3.03 -0.11 33.50
C PRO A 359 2.45 -1.06 32.47
N VAL A 360 3.09 -1.15 31.29
CA VAL A 360 2.62 -1.96 30.15
C VAL A 360 2.34 -3.39 30.63
N PRO A 361 1.07 -3.79 30.71
CA PRO A 361 0.70 -5.14 31.13
C PRO A 361 1.05 -6.11 30.00
N LEU A 362 1.41 -7.34 30.35
CA LEU A 362 1.50 -8.42 29.36
C LEU A 362 0.19 -8.48 28.55
N PRO A 363 0.25 -8.76 27.23
CA PRO A 363 -0.93 -8.82 26.38
C PRO A 363 -2.02 -9.68 27.03
N LEU A 364 -3.17 -9.06 27.23
CA LEU A 364 -4.29 -9.68 27.93
C LEU A 364 -4.98 -10.69 27.02
N VAL A 365 -5.01 -11.94 27.46
CA VAL A 365 -5.80 -13.02 26.89
C VAL A 365 -6.98 -13.24 27.82
N LEU A 366 -8.19 -13.01 27.30
CA LEU A 366 -9.42 -13.18 28.06
C LEU A 366 -9.96 -14.59 27.85
N VAL A 367 -10.09 -15.37 28.92
CA VAL A 367 -10.71 -16.69 28.90
C VAL A 367 -12.15 -16.60 29.37
N ILE A 368 -13.06 -17.11 28.56
CA ILE A 368 -14.50 -17.05 28.81
C ILE A 368 -15.06 -18.45 29.08
N ASN A 369 -15.86 -18.55 30.14
CA ASN A 369 -16.64 -19.73 30.54
C ASN A 369 -15.86 -20.98 30.99
N ASP A 370 -14.61 -20.85 31.47
CA ASP A 370 -13.93 -21.95 32.17
C ASP A 370 -12.83 -21.43 33.12
N GLU A 371 -13.20 -21.22 34.39
CA GLU A 371 -12.29 -20.74 35.44
C GLU A 371 -11.19 -21.74 35.78
N SER A 372 -11.53 -23.04 35.78
CA SER A 372 -10.56 -24.10 36.09
C SER A 372 -9.45 -24.17 35.05
N PHE A 373 -9.83 -24.08 33.76
CA PHE A 373 -8.90 -24.08 32.65
C PHE A 373 -8.08 -22.79 32.57
N ALA A 374 -8.70 -21.64 32.85
CA ALA A 374 -7.96 -20.39 32.88
C ALA A 374 -6.93 -20.34 34.03
N ASN A 375 -7.25 -20.91 35.20
CA ASN A 375 -6.30 -21.04 36.30
C ASN A 375 -5.12 -21.97 35.95
N GLN A 376 -5.34 -23.02 35.16
CA GLN A 376 -4.26 -23.86 34.62
C GLN A 376 -3.35 -23.05 33.68
N LEU A 377 -3.93 -22.25 32.77
CA LEU A 377 -3.16 -21.41 31.87
C LEU A 377 -2.39 -20.29 32.60
N LYS A 378 -2.96 -19.70 33.67
CA LYS A 378 -2.30 -18.65 34.47
C LYS A 378 -0.92 -19.04 35.01
N ILE A 379 -0.71 -20.33 35.33
CA ILE A 379 0.56 -20.84 35.86
C ILE A 379 1.69 -20.70 34.82
N GLU A 380 1.38 -20.99 33.56
CA GLU A 380 2.35 -20.99 32.46
C GLU A 380 2.39 -19.65 31.69
N ALA A 381 1.34 -18.82 31.83
CA ALA A 381 1.14 -17.58 31.07
C ALA A 381 2.33 -16.60 31.13
N ALA A 382 2.96 -16.46 32.31
CA ALA A 382 4.10 -15.58 32.50
C ALA A 382 5.33 -16.00 31.66
N VAL A 383 5.55 -17.31 31.50
CA VAL A 383 6.65 -17.86 30.68
C VAL A 383 6.43 -17.57 29.20
N TRP A 384 5.15 -17.59 28.77
CA TRP A 384 4.74 -17.30 27.40
C TRP A 384 4.52 -15.80 27.14
N GLY A 385 4.78 -14.94 28.12
CA GLY A 385 4.73 -13.49 27.98
C GLY A 385 3.32 -12.92 27.76
N VAL A 386 2.29 -13.58 28.31
CA VAL A 386 0.88 -13.15 28.22
C VAL A 386 0.26 -13.05 29.61
N ARG A 387 -0.77 -12.22 29.78
CA ARG A 387 -1.61 -12.19 31.00
C ARG A 387 -2.91 -12.91 30.71
N ILE A 388 -3.31 -13.85 31.55
CA ILE A 388 -4.60 -14.55 31.43
C ILE A 388 -5.57 -13.95 32.45
N GLU A 389 -6.76 -13.54 32.00
CA GLU A 389 -7.88 -13.20 32.88
C GLU A 389 -9.11 -14.04 32.56
N VAL A 390 -10.00 -14.18 33.55
CA VAL A 390 -11.22 -14.99 33.44
C VAL A 390 -12.43 -14.07 33.50
N ALA A 391 -13.36 -14.24 32.56
CA ALA A 391 -14.70 -13.67 32.66
C ALA A 391 -15.75 -14.78 32.62
N LEU A 392 -16.59 -14.83 33.66
CA LEU A 392 -17.72 -15.78 33.76
C LEU A 392 -18.97 -15.24 33.02
N ASN A 393 -19.06 -13.93 32.83
CA ASN A 393 -20.06 -13.23 32.01
C ASN A 393 -19.52 -11.86 31.59
N TRP A 394 -20.07 -11.29 30.51
CA TRP A 394 -19.63 -10.00 29.99
C TRP A 394 -19.92 -8.84 30.95
N GLU A 395 -21.05 -8.87 31.66
CA GLU A 395 -21.40 -7.80 32.61
C GLU A 395 -20.38 -7.65 33.76
N SER A 396 -19.79 -8.74 34.24
CA SER A 396 -18.71 -8.68 35.24
C SER A 396 -17.40 -8.14 34.69
N TYR A 397 -17.13 -8.33 33.38
CA TYR A 397 -15.92 -7.82 32.74
C TYR A 397 -15.96 -6.29 32.57
N GLN A 398 -17.10 -5.70 32.19
CA GLN A 398 -17.24 -4.24 32.07
C GLN A 398 -17.09 -3.49 33.39
N GLN A 399 -17.40 -4.12 34.52
CA GLN A 399 -17.37 -3.45 35.82
C GLN A 399 -16.00 -3.52 36.54
N SER A 400 -15.07 -4.35 36.07
CA SER A 400 -13.80 -4.60 36.80
C SER A 400 -12.51 -4.33 36.01
N PHE A 401 -12.52 -4.06 34.70
CA PHE A 401 -11.27 -3.95 33.93
C PHE A 401 -11.23 -2.82 32.88
N SER A 402 -10.12 -2.07 32.88
CA SER A 402 -9.87 -0.91 31.99
C SER A 402 -9.09 -1.24 30.70
N GLN A 403 -8.84 -2.52 30.39
CA GLN A 403 -7.91 -2.92 29.31
C GLN A 403 -8.53 -3.94 28.34
N PHE A 404 -8.43 -3.66 27.04
CA PHE A 404 -8.96 -4.51 25.98
C PHE A 404 -8.13 -5.79 25.74
N PRO A 405 -8.78 -6.95 25.52
CA PRO A 405 -8.08 -8.20 25.28
C PRO A 405 -7.47 -8.22 23.87
N LYS A 406 -6.25 -8.75 23.76
CA LYS A 406 -5.53 -8.94 22.48
C LYS A 406 -5.86 -10.27 21.83
N VAL A 407 -6.32 -11.25 22.61
CA VAL A 407 -6.89 -12.53 22.15
C VAL A 407 -8.03 -12.91 23.09
N ILE A 408 -9.12 -13.46 22.54
CA ILE A 408 -10.22 -14.03 23.34
C ILE A 408 -10.19 -15.55 23.18
N LEU A 409 -10.21 -16.26 24.30
CA LEU A 409 -10.28 -17.71 24.39
C LEU A 409 -11.68 -18.11 24.84
N LEU A 410 -12.43 -18.83 24.00
CA LEU A 410 -13.77 -19.29 24.32
C LEU A 410 -13.81 -20.81 24.34
N LYS A 411 -14.13 -21.40 25.50
CA LYS A 411 -14.38 -22.83 25.58
C LYS A 411 -15.86 -23.14 25.31
N ILE A 412 -16.11 -24.15 24.48
CA ILE A 412 -17.45 -24.63 24.17
C ILE A 412 -17.56 -26.09 24.63
N ASN A 413 -18.35 -26.30 25.69
CA ASN A 413 -18.69 -27.61 26.21
C ASN A 413 -19.85 -28.20 25.37
N GLY A 414 -20.10 -29.51 25.44
CA GLY A 414 -20.92 -30.32 24.49
C GLY A 414 -22.32 -29.84 24.03
N GLN A 415 -23.07 -30.72 23.37
CA GLN A 415 -24.20 -30.37 22.47
C GLN A 415 -25.30 -29.45 23.05
N LYS A 416 -25.61 -29.50 24.36
CA LYS A 416 -26.63 -28.62 24.99
C LYS A 416 -26.15 -27.19 25.30
N SER A 417 -24.83 -26.95 25.37
CA SER A 417 -24.22 -25.64 25.60
C SER A 417 -23.81 -24.90 24.32
N SER A 418 -23.87 -25.55 23.15
CA SER A 418 -23.39 -24.97 21.89
C SER A 418 -24.15 -23.72 21.44
N GLN A 419 -25.49 -23.68 21.58
CA GLN A 419 -26.29 -22.53 21.17
C GLN A 419 -26.05 -21.30 22.05
N LYS A 420 -25.86 -21.49 23.36
CA LYS A 420 -25.53 -20.38 24.27
C LYS A 420 -24.13 -19.84 24.00
N SER A 421 -23.15 -20.72 23.78
CA SER A 421 -21.79 -20.34 23.44
C SER A 421 -21.67 -19.68 22.06
N LEU A 422 -22.49 -20.09 21.07
CA LEU A 422 -22.53 -19.45 19.75
C LEU A 422 -23.18 -18.06 19.80
N LYS A 423 -24.26 -17.89 20.57
CA LYS A 423 -24.84 -16.54 20.80
C LYS A 423 -23.84 -15.62 21.51
N LEU A 424 -23.11 -16.15 22.48
CA LEU A 424 -22.04 -15.40 23.14
C LEU A 424 -20.92 -15.05 22.16
N LEU A 425 -20.57 -15.95 21.23
CA LEU A 425 -19.58 -15.69 20.20
C LEU A 425 -20.02 -14.59 19.21
N GLU A 426 -21.30 -14.57 18.82
CA GLU A 426 -21.90 -13.48 18.03
C GLU A 426 -21.78 -12.13 18.74
N GLN A 427 -22.13 -12.09 20.04
CA GLN A 427 -22.02 -10.89 20.86
C GLN A 427 -20.57 -10.40 20.97
N LEU A 428 -19.63 -11.31 21.20
CA LEU A 428 -18.20 -10.99 21.28
C LEU A 428 -17.67 -10.45 19.94
N LYS A 429 -18.15 -10.96 18.81
CA LYS A 429 -17.76 -10.46 17.47
C LYS A 429 -18.35 -9.10 17.14
N GLN A 430 -19.56 -8.80 17.60
CA GLN A 430 -20.14 -7.46 17.47
C GLN A 430 -19.36 -6.43 18.29
N GLN A 431 -18.91 -6.79 19.50
CA GLN A 431 -18.18 -5.88 20.37
C GLN A 431 -16.68 -5.80 20.06
N PHE A 432 -16.08 -6.89 19.58
CA PHE A 432 -14.67 -6.96 19.23
C PHE A 432 -14.46 -7.47 17.79
N PRO A 433 -14.81 -6.66 16.78
CA PRO A 433 -14.75 -7.10 15.38
C PRO A 433 -13.32 -7.49 14.96
N ASN A 434 -12.32 -6.84 15.55
CA ASN A 434 -10.91 -6.99 15.18
C ASN A 434 -10.10 -7.85 16.17
N THR A 435 -10.67 -8.26 17.31
CA THR A 435 -9.95 -9.10 18.27
C THR A 435 -10.02 -10.56 17.82
N PRO A 436 -8.86 -11.24 17.70
CA PRO A 436 -8.85 -12.62 17.28
C PRO A 436 -9.39 -13.53 18.39
N ILE A 437 -10.29 -14.44 18.01
CA ILE A 437 -10.94 -15.39 18.91
C ILE A 437 -10.39 -16.79 18.60
N LEU A 438 -9.96 -17.49 19.65
CA LEU A 438 -9.59 -18.90 19.63
C LEU A 438 -10.66 -19.70 20.38
N VAL A 439 -11.32 -20.61 19.66
CA VAL A 439 -12.34 -21.50 20.24
C VAL A 439 -11.71 -22.84 20.61
N ILE A 440 -12.01 -23.32 21.81
CA ILE A 440 -11.61 -24.65 22.31
C ILE A 440 -12.86 -25.50 22.51
N ALA A 441 -12.90 -26.68 21.88
CA ALA A 441 -14.01 -27.61 21.98
C ALA A 441 -13.60 -28.94 22.63
N GLU A 442 -14.54 -29.55 23.36
CA GLU A 442 -14.35 -30.88 23.96
C GLU A 442 -14.58 -32.02 22.96
N GLN A 443 -15.30 -31.77 21.86
CA GLN A 443 -15.61 -32.75 20.84
C GLN A 443 -15.27 -32.21 19.47
N ASP A 444 -14.74 -33.07 18.59
CA ASP A 444 -14.50 -32.72 17.21
C ASP A 444 -15.81 -32.84 16.41
N ASN A 445 -16.58 -31.75 16.34
CA ASN A 445 -17.88 -31.72 15.69
C ASN A 445 -17.86 -30.76 14.49
N LEU A 446 -18.05 -31.30 13.29
CA LEU A 446 -18.04 -30.53 12.04
C LEU A 446 -19.11 -29.43 12.01
N MET A 447 -20.33 -29.72 12.49
CA MET A 447 -21.42 -28.72 12.53
C MET A 447 -21.04 -27.53 13.42
N GLN A 448 -20.36 -27.81 14.53
CA GLN A 448 -19.88 -26.78 15.45
C GLN A 448 -18.72 -25.98 14.85
N ARG A 449 -17.78 -26.63 14.16
CA ARG A 449 -16.68 -25.94 13.44
C ARG A 449 -17.22 -25.02 12.35
N VAL A 450 -18.20 -25.47 11.57
CA VAL A 450 -18.82 -24.65 10.52
C VAL A 450 -19.58 -23.46 11.12
N ALA A 451 -20.33 -23.66 12.20
CA ALA A 451 -21.04 -22.57 12.88
C ALA A 451 -20.07 -21.50 13.42
N VAL A 452 -18.97 -21.92 14.05
CA VAL A 452 -17.92 -21.02 14.57
C VAL A 452 -17.17 -20.32 13.44
N ALA A 453 -16.88 -21.01 12.33
CA ALA A 453 -16.23 -20.42 11.16
C ALA A 453 -17.08 -19.36 10.46
N ARG A 454 -18.41 -19.56 10.37
CA ARG A 454 -19.36 -18.57 9.81
C ARG A 454 -19.36 -17.25 10.59
N LEU A 455 -18.99 -17.29 11.86
CA LEU A 455 -18.87 -16.11 12.73
C LEU A 455 -17.49 -15.45 12.67
N GLY A 456 -16.61 -15.89 11.76
CA GLY A 456 -15.30 -15.26 11.55
C GLY A 456 -14.27 -15.54 12.65
N VAL A 457 -14.37 -16.69 13.34
CA VAL A 457 -13.37 -17.13 14.33
C VAL A 457 -12.11 -17.61 13.64
N GLN A 458 -10.96 -17.14 14.12
CA GLN A 458 -9.67 -17.29 13.45
C GLN A 458 -9.04 -18.66 13.67
N ARG A 459 -9.25 -19.29 14.83
CA ARG A 459 -8.65 -20.59 15.19
C ARG A 459 -9.61 -21.43 16.03
N PHE A 460 -9.56 -22.75 15.83
CA PHE A 460 -10.36 -23.75 16.54
C PHE A 460 -9.50 -24.93 16.93
N LEU A 461 -9.50 -25.29 18.21
CA LEU A 461 -8.77 -26.44 18.76
C LEU A 461 -9.72 -27.43 19.42
N THR A 462 -9.42 -28.72 19.32
CA THR A 462 -10.18 -29.79 20.00
C THR A 462 -9.28 -30.47 21.01
N LYS A 463 -9.68 -30.48 22.29
CA LYS A 463 -8.90 -31.03 23.42
C LYS A 463 -7.38 -30.72 23.36
N PRO A 464 -6.96 -29.45 23.17
CA PRO A 464 -5.56 -29.12 23.05
C PRO A 464 -4.83 -29.22 24.39
N THR A 465 -3.51 -29.41 24.34
CA THR A 465 -2.60 -29.20 25.47
C THR A 465 -2.39 -27.70 25.75
N ASN A 466 -1.97 -27.33 26.96
CA ASN A 466 -1.66 -25.93 27.31
C ASN A 466 -0.61 -25.31 26.37
N THR A 467 0.43 -26.09 26.04
CA THR A 467 1.48 -25.66 25.11
C THR A 467 0.95 -25.36 23.72
N GLU A 468 0.05 -26.20 23.17
CA GLU A 468 -0.60 -25.93 21.88
C GLU A 468 -1.47 -24.68 21.93
N VAL A 469 -2.19 -24.46 23.03
CA VAL A 469 -2.98 -23.24 23.24
C VAL A 469 -2.08 -22.00 23.23
N PHE A 470 -0.96 -22.02 23.96
CA PHE A 470 -0.02 -20.90 23.98
C PHE A 470 0.69 -20.70 22.65
N GLN A 471 1.11 -21.75 21.94
CA GLN A 471 1.70 -21.63 20.61
C GLN A 471 0.75 -20.96 19.62
N VAL A 472 -0.53 -21.35 19.63
CA VAL A 472 -1.55 -20.73 18.77
C VAL A 472 -1.82 -19.28 19.19
N ILE A 473 -1.89 -18.98 20.49
CA ILE A 473 -1.98 -17.60 21.00
C ILE A 473 -0.77 -16.77 20.54
N THR A 474 0.45 -17.27 20.70
CA THR A 474 1.67 -16.57 20.30
C THR A 474 1.72 -16.38 18.79
N GLN A 475 1.27 -17.33 17.98
CA GLN A 475 1.15 -17.16 16.52
C GLN A 475 0.11 -16.11 16.14
N MET A 476 -1.05 -16.10 16.83
CA MET A 476 -2.10 -15.08 16.64
C MET A 476 -1.58 -13.70 17.05
N LEU A 477 -0.82 -13.60 18.14
CA LEU A 477 -0.18 -12.36 18.58
C LEU A 477 0.99 -11.93 17.66
N ALA A 478 1.76 -12.88 17.11
CA ALA A 478 2.89 -12.61 16.22
C ALA A 478 2.47 -12.08 14.85
N GLN A 479 1.28 -12.44 14.37
CA GLN A 479 0.67 -11.78 13.20
C GLN A 479 0.42 -10.28 13.43
N PHE A 480 0.31 -9.84 14.68
CA PHE A 480 0.20 -8.43 15.06
C PHE A 480 1.53 -7.80 15.52
N GLN A 481 2.60 -8.57 15.76
CA GLN A 481 3.89 -8.06 16.26
C GLN A 481 5.05 -8.09 15.24
N GLY A 482 4.76 -8.22 13.95
CA GLY A 482 5.76 -8.34 12.88
C GLY A 482 6.32 -7.03 12.31
N SER A 483 7.18 -6.36 13.09
CA SER A 483 8.30 -5.48 12.64
C SER A 483 8.06 -3.96 12.49
N GLN A 484 8.82 -3.19 13.30
CA GLN A 484 9.05 -1.74 13.20
C GLN A 484 9.52 -1.37 11.78
N GLY A 485 8.62 -0.94 10.91
CA GLY A 485 8.96 -0.39 9.59
C GLY A 485 9.74 0.90 9.73
N LYS A 486 10.93 0.99 9.14
CA LYS A 486 11.67 2.25 9.04
C LYS A 486 11.15 3.03 7.84
N VAL A 487 10.57 4.21 8.07
CA VAL A 487 10.13 5.10 7.00
C VAL A 487 11.02 6.33 7.01
N MET A 488 11.57 6.70 5.87
CA MET A 488 12.28 7.96 5.70
C MET A 488 11.40 8.93 4.91
N VAL A 489 11.08 10.08 5.49
CA VAL A 489 10.21 11.12 4.91
C VAL A 489 11.07 12.32 4.53
N ILE A 490 10.98 12.76 3.28
CA ILE A 490 11.71 13.87 2.70
C ILE A 490 10.69 14.89 2.22
N ASP A 491 10.69 16.08 2.82
CA ASP A 491 9.82 17.22 2.49
C ASP A 491 10.50 18.48 3.06
N ASP A 492 10.53 19.58 2.32
CA ASP A 492 11.17 20.82 2.75
C ASP A 492 10.30 21.63 3.74
N ASP A 493 9.01 21.31 3.82
CA ASP A 493 8.07 21.84 4.82
C ASP A 493 8.21 21.09 6.16
N PRO A 494 8.74 21.76 7.22
CA PRO A 494 8.90 21.14 8.53
C PRO A 494 7.56 20.77 9.19
N VAL A 495 6.45 21.41 8.80
CA VAL A 495 5.11 21.09 9.30
C VAL A 495 4.64 19.76 8.72
N MET A 496 4.78 19.57 7.39
CA MET A 496 4.45 18.32 6.72
C MET A 496 5.28 17.14 7.26
N LEU A 497 6.57 17.36 7.50
CA LEU A 497 7.43 16.37 8.15
C LEU A 497 6.90 15.94 9.52
N ASP A 498 6.45 16.86 10.35
CA ASP A 498 5.92 16.56 11.68
C ASP A 498 4.57 15.81 11.59
N ILE A 499 3.68 16.22 10.68
CA ILE A 499 2.39 15.56 10.43
C ILE A 499 2.61 14.11 10.01
N LEU A 500 3.41 13.86 8.97
CA LEU A 500 3.68 12.52 8.47
C LEU A 500 4.36 11.66 9.55
N SER A 501 5.26 12.26 10.35
CA SER A 501 5.87 11.58 11.49
C SER A 501 4.84 11.16 12.54
N ASN A 502 3.93 12.05 12.91
CA ASN A 502 2.92 11.83 13.92
C ASN A 502 1.80 10.88 13.45
N LEU A 503 1.53 10.81 12.14
CA LEU A 503 0.61 9.83 11.56
C LEU A 503 1.21 8.42 11.59
N LEU A 504 2.49 8.27 11.27
CA LEU A 504 3.11 6.96 11.06
C LEU A 504 3.64 6.31 12.36
N LYS A 505 4.19 7.09 13.30
CA LYS A 505 4.78 6.58 14.56
C LYS A 505 3.79 5.76 15.43
N PRO A 506 2.51 6.14 15.60
CA PRO A 506 1.54 5.37 16.39
C PRO A 506 1.33 3.93 15.88
N TRP A 507 1.60 3.68 14.59
CA TRP A 507 1.50 2.37 13.96
C TRP A 507 2.76 1.51 14.13
N GLY A 508 3.67 1.92 15.01
CA GLY A 508 4.91 1.20 15.29
C GLY A 508 6.00 1.41 14.25
N LEU A 509 5.85 2.37 13.33
CA LEU A 509 6.85 2.72 12.33
C LEU A 509 7.92 3.65 12.93
N ALA A 510 9.19 3.35 12.67
CA ALA A 510 10.32 4.21 12.99
C ALA A 510 10.48 5.25 11.88
N VAL A 511 10.09 6.50 12.14
CA VAL A 511 10.12 7.57 11.14
C VAL A 511 11.37 8.43 11.28
N LYS A 512 12.15 8.55 10.21
CA LYS A 512 13.22 9.54 10.05
C LYS A 512 12.76 10.62 9.10
N THR A 513 12.79 11.87 9.52
CA THR A 513 12.46 13.02 8.67
C THR A 513 13.72 13.69 8.15
N LEU A 514 13.65 14.26 6.94
CA LEU A 514 14.72 14.99 6.30
C LEU A 514 14.16 16.24 5.61
N GLN A 515 14.54 17.41 6.11
CA GLN A 515 14.12 18.69 5.54
C GLN A 515 15.00 19.19 4.39
N ASN A 516 16.31 18.93 4.46
CA ASN A 516 17.26 19.40 3.46
C ASN A 516 17.62 18.26 2.48
N PRO A 517 17.19 18.34 1.20
CA PRO A 517 17.48 17.31 0.19
C PRO A 517 18.98 17.07 -0.05
N GLN A 518 19.87 18.02 0.23
CA GLN A 518 21.31 17.85 0.03
C GLN A 518 21.91 16.76 0.94
N LYS A 519 21.29 16.48 2.08
CA LYS A 519 21.73 15.42 3.01
C LYS A 519 21.03 14.08 2.74
N PHE A 520 20.32 13.96 1.62
CA PHE A 520 19.53 12.79 1.26
C PHE A 520 20.34 11.51 1.30
N TRP A 521 21.47 11.47 0.58
CA TRP A 521 22.24 10.24 0.43
C TRP A 521 22.87 9.75 1.75
N GLU A 522 23.45 10.67 2.52
CA GLU A 522 23.99 10.40 3.85
C GLU A 522 22.89 9.86 4.79
N THR A 523 21.71 10.47 4.75
CA THR A 523 20.58 10.07 5.60
C THR A 523 19.99 8.73 5.17
N LEU A 524 19.94 8.45 3.87
CA LEU A 524 19.46 7.18 3.32
C LEU A 524 20.32 6.00 3.81
N ILE A 525 21.64 6.14 3.66
CA ILE A 525 22.62 5.12 4.06
C ILE A 525 22.58 4.87 5.57
N THR A 526 22.46 5.93 6.37
CA THR A 526 22.43 5.80 7.84
C THR A 526 21.09 5.29 8.36
N THR A 527 19.99 5.65 7.72
CA THR A 527 18.64 5.30 8.16
C THR A 527 18.27 3.88 7.78
N THR A 528 18.71 3.42 6.60
CA THR A 528 18.33 2.11 6.02
C THR A 528 16.81 1.89 5.99
N PRO A 529 16.03 2.77 5.32
CA PRO A 529 14.58 2.72 5.39
C PRO A 529 14.00 1.51 4.64
N ASP A 530 12.90 0.98 5.17
CA ASP A 530 12.03 0.00 4.50
C ASP A 530 11.13 0.66 3.44
N LEU A 531 10.91 1.98 3.52
CA LEU A 531 10.14 2.78 2.58
C LEU A 531 10.59 4.25 2.57
N LEU A 532 10.65 4.86 1.40
CA LEU A 532 10.90 6.28 1.18
C LEU A 532 9.59 7.01 0.88
N MET A 533 9.34 8.10 1.58
CA MET A 533 8.31 9.08 1.24
C MET A 533 8.97 10.36 0.77
N ILE A 534 8.68 10.79 -0.46
CA ILE A 534 9.40 11.90 -1.11
C ILE A 534 8.39 12.94 -1.59
N ASP A 535 8.55 14.19 -1.15
CA ASP A 535 7.84 15.31 -1.74
C ASP A 535 8.36 15.63 -3.15
N LEU A 536 7.47 16.01 -4.06
CA LEU A 536 7.85 16.30 -5.44
C LEU A 536 8.61 17.63 -5.57
N GLU A 537 8.18 18.65 -4.83
CA GLU A 537 8.55 20.04 -5.03
C GLU A 537 9.44 20.55 -3.90
N MET A 538 10.73 20.24 -4.00
CA MET A 538 11.71 20.68 -3.00
C MET A 538 12.78 21.59 -3.63
N PRO A 539 13.33 22.55 -2.86
CA PRO A 539 14.44 23.38 -3.31
C PRO A 539 15.68 22.55 -3.65
N THR A 540 16.47 22.99 -4.63
CA THR A 540 17.75 22.39 -5.07
C THR A 540 17.64 21.08 -5.85
N TYR A 541 16.92 20.08 -5.32
CA TYR A 541 16.71 18.79 -5.97
C TYR A 541 15.23 18.44 -5.97
N SER A 542 14.66 18.15 -7.14
CA SER A 542 13.27 17.72 -7.22
C SER A 542 13.10 16.29 -6.69
N GLY A 543 11.90 15.95 -6.21
CA GLY A 543 11.58 14.57 -5.81
C GLY A 543 11.75 13.55 -6.95
N ILE A 544 11.57 14.00 -8.20
CA ILE A 544 11.83 13.22 -9.42
C ILE A 544 13.30 12.84 -9.55
N ASP A 545 14.21 13.78 -9.31
CA ASP A 545 15.65 13.53 -9.41
C ASP A 545 16.11 12.56 -8.32
N LEU A 546 15.60 12.73 -7.09
CA LEU A 546 15.87 11.79 -6.00
C LEU A 546 15.38 10.37 -6.32
N CYS A 547 14.19 10.23 -6.92
CA CYS A 547 13.68 8.92 -7.36
C CYS A 547 14.63 8.25 -8.34
N ARG A 548 15.10 8.98 -9.37
CA ARG A 548 16.02 8.43 -10.38
C ARG A 548 17.35 8.00 -9.76
N VAL A 549 17.91 8.81 -8.88
CA VAL A 549 19.17 8.51 -8.18
C VAL A 549 19.04 7.25 -7.34
N VAL A 550 17.96 7.10 -6.55
CA VAL A 550 17.71 5.88 -5.76
C VAL A 550 17.61 4.66 -6.66
N ARG A 551 16.96 4.78 -7.81
CA ARG A 551 16.74 3.65 -8.74
C ARG A 551 17.98 3.21 -9.50
N GLN A 552 18.94 4.10 -9.71
CA GLN A 552 20.22 3.76 -10.33
C GLN A 552 21.14 2.98 -9.37
N ASP A 553 20.86 3.01 -8.06
CA ASP A 553 21.69 2.36 -7.06
C ASP A 553 21.38 0.88 -6.91
N SER A 554 22.43 0.05 -6.88
CA SER A 554 22.32 -1.41 -6.78
C SER A 554 21.77 -1.91 -5.44
N HIS A 555 21.93 -1.14 -4.37
CA HIS A 555 21.49 -1.50 -3.02
C HIS A 555 20.10 -0.91 -2.71
N TRP A 556 19.88 0.35 -3.08
CA TRP A 556 18.64 1.09 -2.78
C TRP A 556 17.57 1.02 -3.87
N GLY A 557 17.91 0.56 -5.08
CA GLY A 557 17.01 0.58 -6.23
C GLY A 557 15.72 -0.21 -6.07
N ASN A 558 15.64 -1.12 -5.10
CA ASN A 558 14.45 -1.89 -4.77
C ASN A 558 13.64 -1.33 -3.58
N VAL A 559 14.11 -0.28 -2.90
CA VAL A 559 13.35 0.30 -1.77
C VAL A 559 12.07 0.94 -2.29
N PRO A 560 10.89 0.65 -1.70
CA PRO A 560 9.65 1.23 -2.16
C PRO A 560 9.65 2.75 -1.97
N ILE A 561 9.27 3.49 -3.01
CA ILE A 561 9.16 4.95 -3.02
C ILE A 561 7.69 5.36 -3.18
N LEU A 562 7.17 6.10 -2.21
CA LEU A 562 5.85 6.76 -2.23
C LEU A 562 6.06 8.27 -2.40
N VAL A 563 5.58 8.84 -3.50
CA VAL A 563 5.66 10.29 -3.72
C VAL A 563 4.46 11.00 -3.11
N VAL A 564 4.68 12.10 -2.42
CA VAL A 564 3.62 12.99 -1.91
C VAL A 564 3.62 14.23 -2.79
N THR A 565 2.47 14.62 -3.37
CA THR A 565 2.44 15.70 -4.36
C THR A 565 1.14 16.51 -4.35
N VAL A 566 1.22 17.81 -4.65
CA VAL A 566 0.06 18.68 -4.94
C VAL A 566 -0.44 18.50 -6.38
N HIS A 567 0.40 18.00 -7.29
CA HIS A 567 0.09 17.83 -8.70
C HIS A 567 -0.55 16.48 -8.96
N THR A 568 -1.83 16.50 -9.28
CA THR A 568 -2.62 15.31 -9.64
C THR A 568 -2.92 15.25 -11.14
N ASP A 569 -2.30 16.12 -11.94
CA ASP A 569 -2.43 16.08 -13.39
C ASP A 569 -1.63 14.93 -14.01
N ILE A 570 -2.11 14.49 -15.18
CA ILE A 570 -1.64 13.29 -15.87
C ILE A 570 -0.14 13.38 -16.22
N LYS A 571 0.35 14.56 -16.64
CA LYS A 571 1.76 14.73 -17.04
C LYS A 571 2.67 14.60 -15.83
N SER A 572 2.29 15.20 -14.70
CA SER A 572 3.04 15.10 -13.45
C SER A 572 3.07 13.67 -12.91
N ILE A 573 1.93 12.97 -12.91
CA ILE A 573 1.84 11.57 -12.46
C ILE A 573 2.71 10.64 -13.34
N GLN A 574 2.67 10.82 -14.66
CA GLN A 574 3.52 10.05 -15.58
C GLN A 574 5.01 10.27 -15.29
N GLN A 575 5.42 11.51 -15.05
CA GLN A 575 6.80 11.85 -14.74
C GLN A 575 7.26 11.22 -13.41
N VAL A 576 6.40 11.21 -12.40
CA VAL A 576 6.65 10.55 -11.10
C VAL A 576 6.92 9.05 -11.27
N PHE A 577 6.05 8.34 -11.99
CA PHE A 577 6.24 6.90 -12.22
C PHE A 577 7.41 6.60 -13.15
N ALA A 578 7.64 7.43 -14.18
CA ALA A 578 8.79 7.32 -15.08
C ALA A 578 10.13 7.54 -14.36
N ALA A 579 10.15 8.40 -13.34
CA ALA A 579 11.28 8.60 -12.44
C ALA A 579 11.54 7.41 -11.52
N GLY A 580 10.59 6.46 -11.45
CA GLY A 580 10.74 5.22 -10.71
C GLY A 580 10.06 5.23 -9.34
N ALA A 581 9.23 6.22 -9.03
CA ALA A 581 8.29 6.10 -7.90
C ALA A 581 7.42 4.86 -8.08
N ASP A 582 7.03 4.23 -6.98
CA ASP A 582 6.19 3.05 -7.01
C ASP A 582 4.73 3.32 -6.64
N ASP A 583 4.47 4.50 -6.10
CA ASP A 583 3.14 4.97 -5.73
C ASP A 583 3.17 6.49 -5.55
N PHE A 584 2.01 7.13 -5.54
CA PHE A 584 1.87 8.52 -5.16
C PHE A 584 0.62 8.76 -4.31
N ILE A 585 0.64 9.82 -3.51
CA ILE A 585 -0.51 10.32 -2.76
C ILE A 585 -0.67 11.82 -2.98
N GLY A 586 -1.89 12.26 -3.26
CA GLY A 586 -2.23 13.67 -3.42
C GLY A 586 -2.24 14.39 -2.07
N LYS A 587 -1.74 15.63 -2.03
CA LYS A 587 -1.97 16.56 -0.92
C LYS A 587 -3.41 17.14 -1.08
N PRO A 588 -4.24 17.19 -0.02
CA PRO A 588 -3.94 16.89 1.38
C PRO A 588 -3.89 15.37 1.65
N VAL A 589 -2.96 14.96 2.50
CA VAL A 589 -2.75 13.55 2.83
C VAL A 589 -3.85 13.05 3.76
N VAL A 590 -4.60 12.04 3.32
CA VAL A 590 -5.61 11.36 4.14
C VAL A 590 -4.93 10.29 5.00
N GLY A 591 -4.97 10.46 6.33
CA GLY A 591 -4.27 9.60 7.28
C GLY A 591 -4.50 8.10 7.07
N PRO A 592 -5.76 7.60 7.11
CA PRO A 592 -6.05 6.19 6.87
C PRO A 592 -5.52 5.66 5.53
N GLU A 593 -5.67 6.43 4.44
CA GLU A 593 -5.16 6.04 3.12
C GLU A 593 -3.63 5.94 3.12
N LEU A 594 -2.94 6.93 3.69
CA LEU A 594 -1.49 6.94 3.82
C LEU A 594 -1.01 5.69 4.58
N ILE A 595 -1.60 5.42 5.74
CA ILE A 595 -1.21 4.30 6.60
C ILE A 595 -1.36 2.99 5.87
N THR A 596 -2.52 2.75 5.24
CA THR A 596 -2.75 1.49 4.53
C THR A 596 -1.77 1.35 3.36
N ARG A 597 -1.52 2.40 2.58
CA ARG A 597 -0.50 2.38 1.50
C ARG A 597 0.89 2.03 2.04
N VAL A 598 1.35 2.72 3.08
CA VAL A 598 2.69 2.52 3.66
C VAL A 598 2.86 1.11 4.23
N ILE A 599 1.89 0.65 5.04
CA ILE A 599 1.94 -0.68 5.66
C ILE A 599 1.92 -1.77 4.60
N ASN A 600 1.04 -1.67 3.60
CA ASN A 600 0.97 -2.65 2.51
C ASN A 600 2.29 -2.74 1.74
N ARG A 601 2.96 -1.61 1.47
CA ARG A 601 4.27 -1.62 0.79
C ARG A 601 5.36 -2.27 1.63
N ILE A 602 5.46 -1.93 2.91
CA ILE A 602 6.48 -2.48 3.80
C ILE A 602 6.29 -3.98 3.98
N ASN A 603 5.06 -4.43 4.24
CA ASN A 603 4.75 -5.85 4.43
C ASN A 603 5.05 -6.66 3.17
N ARG A 604 4.74 -6.11 1.99
CA ARG A 604 4.96 -6.80 0.73
C ARG A 604 6.44 -6.87 0.35
N SER A 605 7.20 -5.81 0.56
CA SER A 605 8.66 -5.80 0.38
C SER A 605 9.34 -6.86 1.27
N ARG A 606 8.93 -6.95 2.54
CA ARG A 606 9.44 -7.96 3.49
C ARG A 606 9.07 -9.39 3.12
N LEU A 607 7.85 -9.63 2.66
CA LEU A 607 7.42 -10.94 2.17
C LEU A 607 8.23 -11.37 0.94
N GLN A 608 8.54 -10.43 0.04
CA GLN A 608 9.39 -10.69 -1.11
C GLN A 608 10.83 -11.01 -0.71
N GLN A 609 11.40 -10.34 0.29
CA GLN A 609 12.72 -10.69 0.82
C GLN A 609 12.74 -12.08 1.45
N LYS A 610 11.69 -12.46 2.19
CA LYS A 610 11.55 -13.80 2.80
C LYS A 610 11.41 -14.93 1.78
N LEU A 611 10.84 -14.69 0.60
CA LEU A 611 10.72 -15.70 -0.45
C LEU A 611 12.05 -15.95 -1.22
N LYS A 612 13.08 -15.14 -0.96
CA LYS A 612 14.43 -15.25 -1.55
C LYS A 612 15.45 -15.93 -0.63
N THR A 613 15.09 -16.14 0.64
CA THR A 613 15.88 -16.85 1.66
C THR A 613 15.29 -18.22 1.85
#